data_AF-E4Y158-F1
#
_entry.id   AF-E4Y158-F1
#
_cell.length_a   1.000
_cell.length_b   1.000
_cell.length_c   1.000
_cell.angle_alpha   90.00
_cell.angle_beta   90.00
_cell.angle_gamma   90.00
#
_symmetry.space_group_name_H-M   'P 1'
#
loop_
_entity.id
_entity.type
_entity.pdbx_description
1 polymer ?
#
loop_
_entity_poly.entity_id
_entity_poly.type
_entity_poly.pdbx_seq_one_letter_code
_entity_poly.pdbx_strand_id
1 'polypeptide(L)'
;VQLLWVNLVTDGLPATALSFNPPDLDIMDKAPRSSDDALISPWLLFRYCVVGGYVGIATVMASSWWFLYAMDGPQMTWWELTHFMQCTISPEKFDFMESGEWECSVFGDPHPMTMALSVLVTIEMLNALNSVSENQSLFVMPPTQNPLLVGAILLSMSLHFVILYVDPMPMVFNICPLTVAEWMVVMKISLPVLIADEALKYIAREYIEKAENLKHKKQA
;
A
#
# COMPACT_ATOMS: atom_id res chain seq x y z
N VAL A 1 -7.40 -0.16 -15.99
CA VAL A 1 -8.28 0.95 -15.53
C VAL A 1 -8.17 1.17 -14.02
N GLN A 2 -8.02 0.10 -13.21
CA GLN A 2 -7.89 0.16 -11.76
C GLN A 2 -6.86 1.20 -11.24
N LEU A 3 -5.62 1.19 -11.76
CA LEU A 3 -4.57 2.14 -11.33
C LEU A 3 -4.91 3.62 -11.56
N LEU A 4 -5.67 3.93 -12.63
CA LEU A 4 -6.08 5.31 -12.91
C LEU A 4 -7.06 5.80 -11.84
N TRP A 5 -7.99 4.94 -11.42
CA TRP A 5 -8.93 5.26 -10.35
C TRP A 5 -8.21 5.46 -9.01
N VAL A 6 -7.24 4.60 -8.69
CA VAL A 6 -6.44 4.72 -7.46
C VAL A 6 -5.73 6.07 -7.41
N ASN A 7 -4.94 6.39 -8.44
CA ASN A 7 -4.14 7.61 -8.44
C ASN A 7 -4.99 8.90 -8.51
N LEU A 8 -6.15 8.86 -9.18
CA LEU A 8 -6.99 10.04 -9.37
C LEU A 8 -7.95 10.30 -8.21
N VAL A 9 -8.64 9.24 -7.75
CA VAL A 9 -9.74 9.36 -6.80
C VAL A 9 -9.27 8.94 -5.42
N THR A 10 -8.78 7.70 -5.28
CA THR A 10 -8.46 7.13 -3.97
C THR A 10 -7.34 7.90 -3.28
N ASP A 11 -6.26 8.21 -3.99
CA ASP A 11 -5.09 8.93 -3.45
C ASP A 11 -5.24 10.45 -3.56
N GLY A 12 -6.06 10.92 -4.50
CA GLY A 12 -6.32 12.36 -4.70
C GLY A 12 -6.99 13.00 -3.48
N LEU A 13 -7.91 12.30 -2.82
CA LEU A 13 -8.61 12.82 -1.64
C LEU A 13 -7.66 12.99 -0.43
N PRO A 14 -6.87 11.98 0.00
CA PRO A 14 -5.89 12.18 1.06
C PRO A 14 -4.79 13.19 0.69
N ALA A 15 -4.31 13.19 -0.56
CA ALA A 15 -3.30 14.14 -1.00
C ALA A 15 -3.76 15.60 -0.88
N THR A 16 -5.01 15.88 -1.24
CA THR A 16 -5.60 17.21 -1.02
C THR A 16 -5.81 17.51 0.45
N ALA A 17 -6.17 16.53 1.28
CA ALA A 17 -6.32 16.72 2.72
C ALA A 17 -4.99 16.98 3.46
N LEU A 18 -3.87 16.41 2.98
CA LEU A 18 -2.52 16.67 3.50
C LEU A 18 -2.10 18.13 3.32
N SER A 19 -2.66 18.86 2.35
CA SER A 19 -2.40 20.30 2.19
C SER A 19 -2.94 21.15 3.36
N PHE A 20 -3.83 20.59 4.18
CA PHE A 20 -4.40 21.22 5.38
C PHE A 20 -3.78 20.71 6.68
N ASN A 21 -2.60 20.06 6.63
CA ASN A 21 -1.91 19.61 7.84
C ASN A 21 -1.50 20.79 8.73
N PRO A 22 -1.57 20.64 10.06
CA PRO A 22 -0.99 21.61 10.98
C PRO A 22 0.53 21.68 10.80
N PRO A 23 1.17 22.82 11.15
CA PRO A 23 2.62 22.93 11.10
C PRO A 23 3.28 22.00 12.13
N ASP A 24 4.49 21.52 11.81
CA ASP A 24 5.29 20.71 12.74
C ASP A 24 5.61 21.49 14.02
N LEU A 25 5.65 20.77 15.15
CA LEU A 25 5.87 21.35 16.48
C LEU A 25 7.24 22.02 16.63
N ASP A 26 8.24 21.57 15.88
CA ASP A 26 9.63 22.01 15.92
C ASP A 26 10.01 22.92 14.74
N ILE A 27 9.01 23.47 14.01
CA ILE A 27 9.27 24.24 12.79
C ILE A 27 10.05 25.54 13.04
N MET A 28 9.84 26.19 14.19
CA MET A 28 10.49 27.46 14.56
C MET A 28 11.90 27.25 15.12
N ASP A 29 12.25 26.03 15.53
CA ASP A 29 13.59 25.69 16.04
C ASP A 29 14.56 25.31 14.91
N LYS A 30 14.03 25.10 13.70
CA LYS A 30 14.80 24.76 12.50
C LYS A 30 15.30 26.02 11.79
N ALA A 31 16.52 25.98 11.28
CA ALA A 31 17.08 27.06 10.47
C ALA A 31 16.28 27.23 9.15
N PRO A 32 16.24 28.44 8.57
CA PRO A 32 15.61 28.65 7.26
C PRO A 32 16.19 27.73 6.19
N ARG A 33 15.32 27.08 5.41
CA ARG A 33 15.70 26.17 4.31
C ARG A 33 16.52 26.92 3.25
N SER A 34 17.59 26.31 2.74
CA SER A 34 18.41 26.91 1.68
C SER A 34 17.71 26.80 0.32
N SER A 35 17.99 27.74 -0.60
CA SER A 35 17.41 27.68 -1.96
C SER A 35 17.92 26.51 -2.79
N ASP A 36 19.07 25.95 -2.40
CA ASP A 36 19.75 24.87 -3.11
C ASP A 36 19.39 23.48 -2.54
N ASP A 37 18.59 23.43 -1.46
CA ASP A 37 18.16 22.18 -0.82
C ASP A 37 17.18 21.42 -1.71
N ALA A 38 17.59 20.25 -2.20
CA ALA A 38 16.74 19.36 -2.98
C ALA A 38 15.42 19.02 -2.25
N LEU A 39 14.31 18.93 -3.00
CA LEU A 39 13.01 18.51 -2.46
C LEU A 39 13.05 17.09 -1.87
N ILE A 40 13.86 16.20 -2.45
CA ILE A 40 14.01 14.82 -2.02
C ILE A 40 15.47 14.61 -1.60
N SER A 41 15.71 14.41 -0.31
CA SER A 41 17.04 14.05 0.21
C SER A 41 17.37 12.59 -0.14
N PRO A 42 18.67 12.20 -0.19
CA PRO A 42 19.05 10.81 -0.45
C PRO A 42 18.44 9.82 0.55
N TRP A 43 18.26 10.24 1.80
CA TRP A 43 17.60 9.45 2.83
C TRP A 43 16.09 9.33 2.58
N LEU A 44 15.43 10.44 2.24
CA LEU A 44 14.00 10.44 1.94
C LEU A 44 13.69 9.57 0.72
N LEU A 45 14.55 9.61 -0.31
CA LEU A 45 14.45 8.73 -1.47
C LEU A 45 14.59 7.25 -1.07
N PHE A 46 15.58 6.91 -0.24
CA PHE A 46 15.75 5.54 0.26
C PHE A 46 14.51 5.06 1.03
N ARG A 47 13.94 5.91 1.89
CA ARG A 47 12.71 5.60 2.63
C ARG A 47 11.57 5.27 1.66
N TYR A 48 11.32 6.10 0.66
CA TYR A 48 10.26 5.85 -0.32
C TYR A 48 10.53 4.64 -1.21
N CYS A 49 11.79 4.34 -1.54
CA CYS A 49 12.15 3.10 -2.24
C CYS A 49 11.83 1.85 -1.41
N VAL A 50 12.09 1.87 -0.10
CA VAL A 50 11.77 0.75 0.81
C VAL A 50 10.26 0.57 0.93
N VAL A 51 9.52 1.65 1.16
CA VAL A 51 8.05 1.62 1.26
C VAL A 51 7.42 1.19 -0.07
N GLY A 52 7.85 1.75 -1.20
CA GLY A 52 7.37 1.38 -2.53
C GLY A 52 7.72 -0.07 -2.91
N GLY A 53 8.92 -0.53 -2.55
CA GLY A 53 9.30 -1.94 -2.69
C GLY A 53 8.41 -2.87 -1.87
N TYR A 54 8.05 -2.48 -0.65
CA TYR A 54 7.08 -3.20 0.18
C TYR A 54 5.71 -3.27 -0.49
N VAL A 55 5.18 -2.16 -1.00
CA VAL A 55 3.88 -2.12 -1.70
C VAL A 55 3.87 -3.06 -2.91
N GLY A 56 4.94 -3.05 -3.72
CA GLY A 56 5.08 -3.93 -4.86
C GLY A 56 5.10 -5.42 -4.48
N ILE A 57 5.85 -5.78 -3.43
CA ILE A 57 5.88 -7.17 -2.93
C ILE A 57 4.52 -7.57 -2.33
N ALA A 58 3.91 -6.68 -1.54
CA ALA A 58 2.64 -6.93 -0.85
C ALA A 58 1.48 -7.17 -1.81
N THR A 59 1.37 -6.38 -2.88
CA THR A 59 0.32 -6.52 -3.90
C THR A 59 0.46 -7.83 -4.68
N VAL A 60 1.67 -8.18 -5.11
CA VAL A 60 1.94 -9.46 -5.77
C VAL A 60 1.68 -10.62 -4.82
N MET A 61 2.17 -10.55 -3.58
CA MET A 61 1.95 -11.57 -2.55
C MET A 61 0.46 -11.80 -2.28
N ALA A 62 -0.35 -10.75 -2.21
CA ALA A 62 -1.79 -10.88 -2.00
C ALA A 62 -2.51 -11.58 -3.16
N SER A 63 -2.12 -11.27 -4.41
CA SER A 63 -2.66 -11.95 -5.59
C SER A 63 -2.24 -13.42 -5.65
N SER A 64 -0.96 -13.72 -5.37
CA SER A 64 -0.45 -15.09 -5.32
C SER A 64 -1.05 -15.88 -4.16
N TRP A 65 -1.30 -15.25 -3.01
CA TRP A 65 -1.90 -15.92 -1.85
C TRP A 65 -3.28 -16.51 -2.19
N TRP A 66 -4.08 -15.83 -3.01
CA TRP A 66 -5.37 -16.35 -3.44
C TRP A 66 -5.22 -17.66 -4.22
N PHE A 67 -4.27 -17.73 -5.15
CA PHE A 67 -4.03 -18.94 -5.93
C PHE A 67 -3.47 -20.11 -5.09
N LEU A 68 -2.58 -19.82 -4.15
CA LEU A 68 -1.80 -20.85 -3.44
C LEU A 68 -2.48 -21.34 -2.15
N TYR A 69 -3.19 -20.45 -1.44
CA TYR A 69 -3.58 -20.69 -0.05
C TYR A 69 -5.03 -20.29 0.29
N ALA A 70 -5.78 -19.69 -0.64
CA ALA A 70 -7.18 -19.38 -0.35
C ALA A 70 -7.98 -20.68 -0.17
N MET A 71 -8.89 -20.66 0.81
CA MET A 71 -9.80 -21.78 1.06
C MET A 71 -10.76 -21.99 -0.11
N ASP A 72 -11.21 -20.89 -0.72
CA ASP A 72 -12.12 -20.87 -1.87
C ASP A 72 -11.38 -20.90 -3.23
N GLY A 73 -10.05 -21.04 -3.20
CA GLY A 73 -9.20 -21.03 -4.39
C GLY A 73 -8.71 -22.42 -4.81
N PRO A 74 -8.03 -22.53 -5.96
CA PRO A 74 -7.54 -23.79 -6.53
C PRO A 74 -6.37 -24.44 -5.77
N GLN A 75 -5.79 -23.76 -4.76
CA GLN A 75 -4.68 -24.26 -3.93
C GLN A 75 -3.51 -24.85 -4.74
N MET A 76 -3.10 -24.11 -5.77
CA MET A 76 -2.02 -24.56 -6.67
C MET A 76 -0.64 -24.43 -6.02
N THR A 77 0.34 -25.12 -6.58
CA THR A 77 1.74 -24.95 -6.25
C THR A 77 2.33 -23.70 -6.89
N TRP A 78 3.44 -23.19 -6.32
CA TRP A 78 4.15 -22.03 -6.88
C TRP A 78 4.63 -22.25 -8.32
N TRP A 79 5.02 -23.49 -8.65
CA TRP A 79 5.51 -23.82 -9.98
C TRP A 79 4.39 -23.69 -11.03
N GLU A 80 3.20 -24.19 -10.74
CA GLU A 80 2.03 -24.09 -11.60
C GLU A 80 1.63 -22.63 -11.83
N LEU A 81 1.63 -21.82 -10.77
CA LEU A 81 1.31 -20.39 -10.86
C LEU A 81 2.29 -19.63 -11.77
N THR A 82 3.58 -19.90 -11.64
CA THR A 82 4.61 -19.23 -12.46
C THR A 82 4.62 -19.68 -13.92
N HIS A 83 4.08 -20.86 -14.23
CA HIS A 83 4.04 -21.43 -15.58
C HIS A 83 2.62 -21.43 -16.19
N PHE A 84 1.73 -20.53 -15.74
CA PHE A 84 0.32 -20.47 -16.16
C PHE A 84 0.11 -20.45 -17.69
N MET A 85 1.03 -19.85 -18.46
CA MET A 85 0.96 -19.80 -19.93
C MET A 85 1.03 -21.19 -20.61
N GLN A 86 1.51 -22.21 -19.90
CA GLN A 86 1.58 -23.59 -20.41
C GLN A 86 0.30 -24.39 -20.16
N CYS A 87 -0.68 -23.83 -19.42
CA CYS A 87 -1.89 -24.54 -19.00
C CYS A 87 -2.67 -25.14 -20.17
N THR A 88 -2.82 -24.40 -21.28
CA THR A 88 -3.54 -24.90 -22.47
C THR A 88 -2.73 -25.87 -23.33
N ILE A 89 -1.41 -25.94 -23.14
CA ILE A 89 -0.49 -26.71 -24.00
C ILE A 89 -0.16 -28.06 -23.36
N SER A 90 0.01 -28.10 -22.03
CA SER A 90 0.37 -29.29 -21.26
C SER A 90 -0.48 -29.38 -19.98
N PRO A 91 -1.79 -29.65 -20.09
CA PRO A 91 -2.69 -29.73 -18.94
C PRO A 91 -2.32 -30.87 -17.97
N GLU A 92 -1.60 -31.90 -18.44
CA GLU A 92 -1.16 -33.04 -17.64
C GLU A 92 -0.16 -32.70 -16.52
N LYS A 93 0.39 -31.48 -16.49
CA LYS A 93 1.35 -31.01 -15.48
C LYS A 93 0.72 -30.15 -14.37
N PHE A 94 -0.59 -29.94 -14.43
CA PHE A 94 -1.33 -29.10 -13.49
C PHE A 94 -2.22 -29.98 -12.62
N ASP A 95 -1.70 -30.30 -11.43
CA ASP A 95 -2.32 -31.20 -10.46
C ASP A 95 -3.63 -30.60 -9.94
N PHE A 96 -3.75 -29.26 -9.88
CA PHE A 96 -4.97 -28.58 -9.44
C PHE A 96 -6.20 -28.87 -10.33
N MET A 97 -6.00 -29.37 -11.56
CA MET A 97 -7.07 -29.74 -12.48
C MET A 97 -7.56 -31.19 -12.30
N GLU A 98 -6.87 -32.03 -11.52
CA GLU A 98 -7.19 -33.46 -11.37
C GLU A 98 -8.56 -33.68 -10.70
N SER A 99 -8.99 -32.78 -9.81
CA SER A 99 -10.30 -32.84 -9.17
C SER A 99 -11.47 -32.53 -10.11
N GLY A 100 -11.20 -31.92 -11.27
CA GLY A 100 -12.22 -31.46 -12.23
C GLY A 100 -13.02 -30.25 -11.76
N GLU A 101 -12.68 -29.63 -10.62
CA GLU A 101 -13.36 -28.44 -10.09
C GLU A 101 -12.87 -27.14 -10.74
N TRP A 102 -11.63 -27.14 -11.27
CA TRP A 102 -10.95 -25.95 -11.78
C TRP A 102 -10.39 -26.17 -13.19
N GLU A 103 -10.54 -25.16 -14.04
CA GLU A 103 -10.02 -25.13 -15.42
C GLU A 103 -9.00 -23.99 -15.60
N CYS A 104 -8.25 -24.00 -16.71
CA CYS A 104 -7.30 -22.92 -17.04
C CYS A 104 -7.93 -21.52 -17.12
N SER A 105 -9.25 -21.40 -17.17
CA SER A 105 -9.98 -20.13 -17.09
C SER A 105 -9.82 -19.42 -15.75
N VAL A 106 -9.40 -20.13 -14.69
CA VAL A 106 -9.15 -19.59 -13.35
C VAL A 106 -8.10 -18.48 -13.33
N PHE A 107 -7.14 -18.48 -14.25
CA PHE A 107 -6.14 -17.42 -14.35
C PHE A 107 -6.72 -16.08 -14.84
N GLY A 108 -7.92 -16.09 -15.42
CA GLY A 108 -8.68 -14.90 -15.80
C GLY A 108 -9.65 -14.40 -14.72
N ASP A 109 -9.68 -15.03 -13.55
CA ASP A 109 -10.59 -14.69 -12.47
C ASP A 109 -10.28 -13.29 -11.87
N PRO A 110 -11.31 -12.49 -11.51
CA PRO A 110 -11.12 -11.16 -10.91
C PRO A 110 -10.64 -11.14 -9.45
N HIS A 111 -10.70 -12.25 -8.68
CA HIS A 111 -10.33 -12.27 -7.26
C HIS A 111 -8.86 -11.88 -6.99
N PRO A 112 -7.85 -12.45 -7.67
CA PRO A 112 -6.44 -12.08 -7.45
C PRO A 112 -6.17 -10.60 -7.71
N MET A 113 -6.79 -10.03 -8.75
CA MET A 113 -6.66 -8.61 -9.08
C MET A 113 -7.29 -7.75 -7.99
N THR A 114 -8.44 -8.17 -7.45
CA THR A 114 -9.12 -7.43 -6.39
C THR A 114 -8.38 -7.49 -5.06
N MET A 115 -7.75 -8.63 -4.75
CA MET A 115 -6.85 -8.77 -3.59
C MET A 115 -5.67 -7.81 -3.70
N ALA A 116 -5.00 -7.76 -4.86
CA ALA A 116 -3.89 -6.83 -5.08
C ALA A 116 -4.34 -5.36 -4.99
N LEU A 117 -5.46 -5.01 -5.63
CA LEU A 117 -6.01 -3.65 -5.59
C LEU A 117 -6.39 -3.23 -4.16
N SER A 118 -7.02 -4.11 -3.39
CA SER A 118 -7.44 -3.81 -2.02
C SER A 118 -6.25 -3.65 -1.08
N VAL A 119 -5.17 -4.42 -1.27
CA VAL A 119 -3.90 -4.21 -0.55
C VAL A 119 -3.26 -2.89 -0.93
N LEU A 120 -3.21 -2.55 -2.22
CA LEU A 120 -2.69 -1.26 -2.68
C LEU A 120 -3.42 -0.10 -2.01
N VAL A 121 -4.76 -0.06 -2.14
CA VAL A 121 -5.59 1.00 -1.55
C VAL A 121 -5.43 1.06 -0.03
N THR A 122 -5.44 -0.08 0.66
CA THR A 122 -5.28 -0.11 2.12
C THR A 122 -3.90 0.42 2.53
N ILE A 123 -2.83 0.03 1.82
CA ILE A 123 -1.49 0.54 2.09
C ILE A 123 -1.40 2.04 1.84
N GLU A 124 -1.95 2.57 0.74
CA GLU A 124 -1.92 4.00 0.46
C GLU A 124 -2.67 4.82 1.52
N MET A 125 -3.79 4.32 2.03
CA MET A 125 -4.50 4.98 3.14
C MET A 125 -3.69 4.98 4.44
N LEU A 126 -2.95 3.91 4.71
CA LEU A 126 -2.04 3.83 5.86
C LEU A 126 -0.80 4.72 5.66
N ASN A 127 -0.28 4.80 4.44
CA ASN A 127 0.83 5.69 4.08
C ASN A 127 0.42 7.16 4.18
N ALA A 128 -0.82 7.51 3.84
CA ALA A 128 -1.34 8.86 4.02
C ALA A 128 -1.30 9.30 5.49
N LEU A 129 -1.54 8.38 6.45
CA LEU A 129 -1.36 8.64 7.88
C LEU A 129 0.12 8.89 8.23
N ASN A 130 1.02 8.11 7.64
CA ASN A 130 2.46 8.31 7.81
C ASN A 130 2.95 9.61 7.17
N SER A 131 2.33 10.07 6.09
CA SER A 131 2.67 11.32 5.43
C SER A 131 2.19 12.58 6.17
N VAL A 132 1.48 12.45 7.30
CA VAL A 132 1.09 13.60 8.14
C VAL A 132 2.31 14.40 8.60
N SER A 133 3.39 13.72 8.94
CA SER A 133 4.65 14.35 9.30
C SER A 133 5.82 13.54 8.73
N GLU A 134 6.85 14.26 8.30
CA GLU A 134 8.04 13.64 7.72
C GLU A 134 8.86 12.88 8.77
N ASN A 135 9.09 13.46 9.94
CA ASN A 135 10.03 12.93 10.94
C ASN A 135 9.38 12.64 12.30
N GLN A 136 8.28 13.31 12.65
CA GLN A 136 7.53 13.01 13.87
C GLN A 136 6.79 11.67 13.74
N SER A 137 6.77 10.97 14.87
CA SER A 137 6.05 9.71 15.05
C SER A 137 4.55 9.94 14.99
N LEU A 138 3.81 8.95 14.47
CA LEU A 138 2.35 8.94 14.51
C LEU A 138 1.82 9.01 15.97
N PHE A 139 2.58 8.54 16.95
CA PHE A 139 2.20 8.59 18.37
C PHE A 139 2.34 10.00 18.98
N VAL A 140 3.26 10.80 18.46
CA VAL A 140 3.49 12.19 18.93
C VAL A 140 2.50 13.13 18.26
N MET A 141 2.27 12.93 16.95
CA MET A 141 1.31 13.69 16.17
C MET A 141 0.18 12.76 15.70
N PRO A 142 -0.86 12.57 16.53
CA PRO A 142 -1.95 11.67 16.18
C PRO A 142 -2.72 12.18 14.95
N PRO A 143 -3.22 11.27 14.10
CA PRO A 143 -3.88 11.65 12.85
C PRO A 143 -5.18 12.43 13.04
N THR A 144 -5.76 12.40 14.25
CA THR A 144 -6.94 13.18 14.62
C THR A 144 -6.69 14.69 14.66
N GLN A 145 -5.42 15.15 14.62
CA GLN A 145 -5.11 16.58 14.51
C GLN A 145 -5.54 17.16 13.16
N ASN A 146 -5.57 16.35 12.11
CA ASN A 146 -6.17 16.73 10.83
C ASN A 146 -7.46 15.92 10.60
N PRO A 147 -8.63 16.40 11.09
CA PRO A 147 -9.90 15.70 10.89
C PRO A 147 -10.31 15.63 9.41
N LEU A 148 -9.81 16.53 8.56
CA LEU A 148 -10.05 16.48 7.12
C LEU A 148 -9.35 15.29 6.49
N LEU A 149 -8.13 14.96 6.92
CA LEU A 149 -7.42 13.76 6.45
C LEU A 149 -8.13 12.49 6.85
N VAL A 150 -8.58 12.39 8.11
CA VAL A 150 -9.36 11.22 8.57
C VAL A 150 -10.65 11.10 7.76
N GLY A 151 -11.34 12.21 7.51
CA GLY A 151 -12.52 12.25 6.65
C GLY A 151 -12.23 11.81 5.21
N ALA A 152 -11.10 12.25 4.64
CA ALA A 152 -10.67 11.88 3.29
C ALA A 152 -10.34 10.38 3.20
N ILE A 153 -9.64 9.81 4.18
CA ILE A 153 -9.33 8.38 4.24
C ILE A 153 -10.62 7.55 4.36
N LEU A 154 -11.54 7.96 5.25
CA LEU A 154 -12.84 7.30 5.39
C LEU A 154 -13.67 7.36 4.10
N LEU A 155 -13.64 8.50 3.41
CA LEU A 155 -14.31 8.67 2.12
C LEU A 155 -13.66 7.79 1.04
N SER A 156 -12.33 7.76 0.95
CA SER A 156 -11.58 6.91 0.00
C SER A 156 -11.85 5.42 0.23
N MET A 157 -11.86 4.96 1.49
CA MET A 157 -12.23 3.58 1.82
C MET A 157 -13.70 3.29 1.51
N SER A 158 -14.60 4.24 1.77
CA SER A 158 -16.01 4.09 1.42
C SER A 158 -16.21 3.97 -0.09
N LEU A 159 -15.50 4.79 -0.88
CA LEU A 159 -15.50 4.70 -2.35
C LEU A 159 -14.93 3.36 -2.84
N HIS A 160 -13.90 2.83 -2.17
CA HIS A 160 -13.37 1.50 -2.47
C HIS A 160 -14.44 0.40 -2.23
N PHE A 161 -15.22 0.48 -1.16
CA PHE A 161 -16.34 -0.43 -0.96
C PHE A 161 -17.46 -0.24 -2.00
N VAL A 162 -17.72 1.00 -2.42
CA VAL A 162 -18.71 1.28 -3.48
C VAL A 162 -18.32 0.59 -4.79
N ILE A 163 -17.04 0.67 -5.21
CA ILE A 163 -16.63 0.01 -6.46
C ILE A 163 -16.69 -1.52 -6.38
N LEU A 164 -16.61 -2.11 -5.18
CA LEU A 164 -16.66 -3.55 -4.96
C LEU A 164 -18.08 -4.12 -4.88
N TYR A 165 -19.01 -3.39 -4.27
CA TYR A 165 -20.36 -3.91 -3.96
C TYR A 165 -21.48 -3.31 -4.80
N VAL A 166 -21.25 -2.22 -5.53
CA VAL A 166 -22.29 -1.56 -6.33
C VAL A 166 -22.16 -1.95 -7.81
N ASP A 167 -23.07 -2.79 -8.29
CA ASP A 167 -23.26 -3.02 -9.73
C ASP A 167 -23.59 -1.66 -10.40
N PRO A 168 -22.87 -1.21 -11.45
CA PRO A 168 -22.10 -1.95 -12.46
C PRO A 168 -20.56 -1.86 -12.33
N MET A 169 -20.06 -1.30 -11.23
CA MET A 169 -18.62 -0.98 -11.09
C MET A 169 -17.71 -2.22 -11.20
N PRO A 170 -18.04 -3.38 -10.59
CA PRO A 170 -17.20 -4.59 -10.70
C PRO A 170 -16.94 -5.05 -12.14
N MET A 171 -17.91 -4.87 -13.03
CA MET A 171 -17.78 -5.22 -14.46
C MET A 171 -16.80 -4.30 -15.20
N VAL A 172 -16.82 -3.00 -14.90
CA VAL A 172 -15.94 -2.00 -15.55
C VAL A 172 -14.50 -2.16 -15.10
N PHE A 173 -14.29 -2.42 -13.81
CA PHE A 173 -12.97 -2.55 -13.21
C PHE A 173 -12.40 -3.96 -13.23
N ASN A 174 -13.20 -4.96 -13.65
CA ASN A 174 -12.88 -6.38 -13.60
C ASN A 174 -12.41 -6.81 -12.19
N ILE A 175 -13.30 -6.56 -11.22
CA ILE A 175 -13.10 -6.85 -9.78
C ILE A 175 -14.33 -7.60 -9.24
N CYS A 176 -14.21 -8.18 -8.05
CA CYS A 176 -15.29 -8.92 -7.37
C CYS A 176 -15.36 -8.57 -5.88
N PRO A 177 -16.51 -8.76 -5.22
CA PRO A 177 -16.61 -8.51 -3.78
C PRO A 177 -15.77 -9.52 -2.99
N LEU A 178 -14.96 -9.02 -2.05
CA LEU A 178 -14.16 -9.86 -1.15
C LEU A 178 -14.98 -10.37 0.03
N THR A 179 -14.66 -11.58 0.47
CA THR A 179 -15.12 -12.17 1.72
C THR A 179 -14.41 -11.57 2.93
N VAL A 180 -14.97 -11.79 4.13
CA VAL A 180 -14.34 -11.35 5.38
C VAL A 180 -12.97 -12.03 5.61
N ALA A 181 -12.81 -13.27 5.17
CA ALA A 181 -11.55 -14.01 5.30
C ALA A 181 -10.43 -13.37 4.47
N GLU A 182 -10.74 -13.01 3.23
CA GLU A 182 -9.84 -12.29 2.32
C GLU A 182 -9.49 -10.90 2.87
N TRP A 183 -10.48 -10.17 3.39
CA TRP A 183 -10.23 -8.87 4.04
C TRP A 183 -9.30 -8.96 5.25
N MET A 184 -9.38 -10.03 6.05
CA MET A 184 -8.43 -10.25 7.14
C MET A 184 -6.99 -10.42 6.62
N VAL A 185 -6.80 -11.05 5.47
CA VAL A 185 -5.49 -11.20 4.83
C VAL A 185 -5.01 -9.87 4.29
N VAL A 186 -5.87 -9.11 3.60
CA VAL A 186 -5.59 -7.74 3.13
C VAL A 186 -5.08 -6.87 4.28
N MET A 187 -5.77 -6.90 5.43
CA MET A 187 -5.36 -6.13 6.61
C MET A 187 -4.02 -6.62 7.19
N LYS A 188 -3.80 -7.94 7.30
CA LYS A 188 -2.54 -8.50 7.81
C LYS A 188 -1.34 -8.14 6.94
N ILE A 189 -1.52 -8.12 5.61
CA ILE A 189 -0.47 -7.74 4.66
C ILE A 189 -0.26 -6.22 4.64
N SER A 190 -1.30 -5.41 4.89
CA SER A 190 -1.18 -3.96 4.78
C SER A 190 -0.65 -3.29 6.05
N LEU A 191 -1.06 -3.74 7.24
CA LEU A 191 -0.69 -3.12 8.53
C LEU A 191 0.82 -2.98 8.80
N PRO A 192 1.70 -3.92 8.41
CA PRO A 192 3.13 -3.78 8.68
C PRO A 192 3.79 -2.57 8.01
N VAL A 193 3.16 -1.94 7.01
CA VAL A 193 3.68 -0.70 6.41
C VAL A 193 3.78 0.44 7.43
N LEU A 194 2.86 0.52 8.39
CA LEU A 194 2.91 1.51 9.48
C LEU A 194 4.14 1.30 10.35
N ILE A 195 4.41 0.05 10.70
CA ILE A 195 5.54 -0.31 11.55
C ILE A 195 6.86 -0.06 10.81
N ALA A 196 6.91 -0.41 9.52
CA ALA A 196 8.08 -0.20 8.68
C ALA A 196 8.43 1.29 8.55
N ASP A 197 7.45 2.15 8.25
CA ASP A 197 7.70 3.58 8.12
C ASP A 197 8.03 4.24 9.46
N GLU A 198 7.36 3.86 10.55
CA GLU A 198 7.67 4.37 11.90
C GLU A 198 9.10 3.96 12.33
N ALA A 199 9.55 2.75 11.99
CA ALA A 199 10.94 2.34 12.21
C ALA A 199 11.93 3.19 11.39
N LEU A 200 11.61 3.52 10.13
CA LEU A 200 12.44 4.39 9.29
C LEU A 200 12.49 5.83 9.81
N LYS A 201 11.37 6.36 10.31
CA LYS A 201 11.30 7.67 11.00
C LYS A 201 12.11 7.68 12.29
N TYR A 202 12.09 6.59 13.06
CA TYR A 202 12.93 6.45 14.25
C TYR A 202 14.43 6.49 13.89
N ILE A 203 14.84 5.77 12.85
CA ILE A 203 16.23 5.77 12.37
C ILE A 203 16.65 7.16 11.89
N ALA A 204 15.77 7.87 11.16
CA ALA A 204 16.02 9.22 10.68
C ALA A 204 16.35 10.19 11.82
N ARG A 205 15.51 10.21 12.87
CA ARG A 205 15.67 11.08 14.03
C ARG A 205 16.93 10.76 14.84
N GLU A 206 17.17 9.48 15.12
CA GLU A 206 18.23 9.08 16.05
C GLU A 206 19.62 9.08 15.41
N TYR A 207 19.73 8.70 14.14
CA TYR A 207 21.04 8.51 13.51
C TYR A 207 21.40 9.58 12.49
N ILE A 208 20.44 10.14 11.77
CA ILE A 208 20.72 11.04 10.64
C ILE A 208 20.69 12.49 11.10
N GLU A 209 19.58 12.94 11.68
CA GLU A 209 19.43 14.32 12.15
C GLU A 209 20.45 14.63 13.26
N LYS A 210 20.68 13.71 14.20
CA LYS A 210 21.74 13.87 15.22
C LYS A 210 23.14 13.95 14.61
N ALA A 211 23.43 13.16 13.58
CA ALA A 211 24.74 13.19 12.93
C ALA A 211 24.98 14.49 12.14
N GLU A 212 23.96 15.02 11.47
CA GLU A 212 24.03 16.31 10.77
C GLU A 212 24.18 17.47 11.75
N ASN A 213 23.40 17.48 12.83
CA ASN A 213 23.51 18.49 13.89
C ASN A 213 24.91 18.51 14.54
N LEU A 214 25.53 17.33 14.72
CA LEU A 214 26.91 17.22 15.22
C LEU A 214 27.95 17.73 14.21
N LYS A 215 27.73 17.56 12.90
CA LYS A 215 28.61 18.12 11.86
C LYS A 215 28.53 19.64 11.82
N HIS A 216 27.32 20.20 11.85
CA HIS A 216 27.11 21.66 11.89
C HIS A 216 27.74 22.30 13.13
N LYS A 217 27.60 21.69 14.32
CA LYS A 217 28.28 22.17 15.55
C LYS A 217 29.80 22.12 15.51
N LYS A 218 30.40 21.31 14.63
CA LYS A 218 31.87 21.24 14.44
C LYS A 218 32.38 22.24 13.40
N GLN A 219 31.49 22.80 12.57
CA GLN A 219 31.82 23.75 11.50
C GLN A 219 31.53 25.21 11.90
N ALA A 220 30.75 25.44 12.95
CA ALA A 220 30.55 26.72 13.62
C ALA A 220 31.56 26.93 14.75
#